data_AF-A0AAU8HSS8-F1
#
_entry.id   AF-A0AAU8HSS8-F1
#
_cell.length_a   1.000
_cell.length_b   1.000
_cell.length_c   1.000
_cell.angle_alpha   90.00
_cell.angle_beta   90.00
_cell.angle_gamma   90.00
#
_symmetry.space_group_name_H-M   'P 1'
#
loop_
_entity.id
_entity.type
_entity.pdbx_description
1 polymer ?
#
loop_
_entity_poly.entity_id
_entity_poly.type
_entity_poly.pdbx_seq_one_letter_code
_entity_poly.pdbx_strand_id
1 'polypeptide(L)' 'MKGDKYGFEYGYQFWIDDYEGHKIAIGMGSLGQGLYIVPEMDLVVAINSGNGGSEEEKYVVAKDIINAVVE' A
#
# COMPACT_ATOMS: atom_id res chain seq x y z
N MET A 1 -3.66 -17.84 6.70
CA MET A 1 -2.24 -17.42 6.79
C MET A 1 -2.14 -16.47 7.99
N LYS A 2 -1.01 -16.42 8.69
CA LYS A 2 -0.88 -15.62 9.93
C LYS A 2 -0.49 -14.20 9.52
N GLY A 3 -1.35 -13.22 9.75
CA GLY A 3 -1.05 -11.82 9.47
C GLY A 3 0.13 -11.31 10.31
N ASP A 4 0.81 -10.27 9.86
CA ASP A 4 1.87 -9.63 10.65
C ASP A 4 1.31 -8.79 11.81
N LYS A 5 2.20 -8.06 12.51
CA LYS A 5 1.82 -7.21 13.64
C LYS A 5 0.84 -6.08 13.27
N TYR A 6 0.60 -5.84 11.97
CA TYR A 6 -0.31 -4.82 11.45
C TYR A 6 -1.58 -5.42 10.82
N GLY A 7 -1.73 -6.76 10.84
CA GLY A 7 -2.91 -7.44 10.29
C GLY A 7 -2.83 -7.70 8.79
N PHE A 8 -1.69 -7.44 8.14
CA PHE A 8 -1.53 -7.70 6.72
C PHE A 8 -1.34 -9.18 6.46
N GLU A 9 -2.02 -9.70 5.44
CA GLU A 9 -1.77 -11.06 4.95
C GLU A 9 -0.61 -11.02 3.96
N TYR A 10 0.52 -11.65 4.30
CA TYR A 10 1.66 -11.71 3.38
C TYR A 10 1.57 -12.94 2.46
N GLY A 11 1.67 -12.72 1.14
CA GLY A 11 1.66 -13.77 0.13
C GLY A 11 2.25 -13.32 -1.21
N TYR A 12 2.92 -14.22 -1.92
CA TYR A 12 3.52 -13.95 -3.25
C TYR A 12 4.44 -12.71 -3.31
N GLN A 13 5.17 -12.40 -2.23
CA GLN A 13 6.02 -11.20 -2.10
C GLN A 13 5.26 -9.86 -1.97
N PHE A 14 3.96 -9.89 -1.70
CA PHE A 14 3.14 -8.72 -1.42
C PHE A 14 2.48 -8.83 -0.05
N TRP A 15 2.29 -7.68 0.59
CA TRP A 15 1.41 -7.51 1.72
C TRP A 15 0.01 -7.23 1.20
N ILE A 16 -0.99 -7.93 1.73
CA ILE A 16 -2.38 -7.74 1.35
C ILE A 16 -3.11 -7.09 2.51
N ASP A 17 -3.87 -6.05 2.17
CA ASP A 17 -4.70 -5.30 3.09
C ASP A 17 -6.13 -5.14 2.56
N ASP A 18 -7.04 -4.79 3.45
CA ASP A 18 -8.40 -4.37 3.15
C ASP A 18 -8.57 -2.92 3.62
N TYR A 19 -8.80 -2.01 2.67
CA TYR A 19 -8.99 -0.60 2.97
C TYR A 19 -10.30 -0.11 2.36
N GLU A 20 -11.22 0.30 3.22
CA GLU A 20 -12.56 0.76 2.84
C GLU A 20 -13.33 -0.23 1.95
N GLY A 21 -13.06 -1.53 2.09
CA GLY A 21 -13.67 -2.60 1.29
C GLY A 21 -12.92 -2.93 0.01
N HIS A 22 -11.84 -2.20 -0.32
CA HIS A 22 -10.97 -2.51 -1.45
C HIS A 22 -9.79 -3.36 -1.01
N LYS A 23 -9.52 -4.43 -1.77
CA LYS A 23 -8.29 -5.22 -1.61
C LYS A 23 -7.10 -4.45 -2.17
N ILE A 24 -6.10 -4.22 -1.32
CA ILE A 24 -4.85 -3.56 -1.71
C ILE A 24 -3.71 -4.58 -1.64
N ALA A 25 -2.93 -4.68 -2.72
CA ALA A 25 -1.64 -5.37 -2.71
C ALA A 25 -0.50 -4.35 -2.60
N ILE A 26 0.40 -4.57 -1.65
CA ILE A 26 1.44 -3.62 -1.23
C ILE A 26 2.81 -4.27 -1.38
N GLY A 27 3.65 -3.68 -2.22
CA GLY A 27 5.06 -4.01 -2.35
C GLY A 27 5.90 -2.98 -1.60
N MET A 28 6.51 -3.37 -0.49
CA MET A 28 7.41 -2.49 0.27
C MET A 28 8.85 -2.66 -0.19
N GLY A 29 9.53 -1.54 -0.44
CA GLY A 29 10.95 -1.49 -0.76
C GLY A 29 11.72 -0.67 0.28
N SER A 30 13.04 -0.78 0.25
CA SER A 30 13.90 -0.08 1.21
C SER A 30 13.82 1.44 1.08
N LEU A 31 14.10 2.16 2.16
CA LEU A 31 14.11 3.63 2.22
C LEU A 31 12.74 4.24 1.87
N GLY A 32 11.67 3.54 2.25
CA GLY A 32 10.28 3.90 1.99
C GLY A 32 9.94 3.89 0.50
N GLN A 33 10.36 2.88 -0.24
CA GLN A 33 9.78 2.67 -1.56
C GLN A 33 8.48 1.89 -1.38
N GLY A 34 7.48 2.18 -2.18
CA GLY A 34 6.18 1.54 -2.05
C GLY A 34 5.47 1.41 -3.38
N LEU A 35 4.86 0.25 -3.60
CA LEU A 35 3.87 0.00 -4.64
C LEU A 35 2.55 -0.34 -3.95
N TYR A 36 1.47 0.32 -4.35
CA TYR A 36 0.12 0.05 -3.88
C TYR A 36 -0.75 -0.19 -5.09
N ILE A 37 -1.38 -1.36 -5.16
CA ILE A 37 -2.15 -1.82 -6.30
C ILE A 37 -3.58 -2.04 -5.83
N VAL A 38 -4.54 -1.38 -6.49
CA VAL A 38 -5.98 -1.50 -6.21
C VAL A 38 -6.68 -1.95 -7.50
N PRO A 39 -6.82 -3.28 -7.74
CA PRO A 39 -7.30 -3.80 -9.01
C PRO A 39 -8.72 -3.37 -9.38
N GLU A 40 -9.61 -3.27 -8.38
CA GLU A 40 -11.01 -2.87 -8.60
C GLU A 40 -11.15 -1.44 -9.14
N MET A 41 -10.10 -0.62 -8.98
CA MET A 41 -10.06 0.76 -9.41
C MET A 41 -9.13 0.99 -10.62
N ASP A 42 -8.53 -0.08 -11.19
CA ASP A 42 -7.48 0.01 -12.21
C ASP A 42 -6.34 1.00 -11.80
N LEU A 43 -6.02 1.05 -10.49
CA LEU A 43 -5.10 2.04 -9.91
C LEU A 43 -3.79 1.39 -9.42
N VAL A 44 -2.68 2.03 -9.75
CA VAL A 44 -1.35 1.74 -9.17
C VAL A 44 -0.70 3.03 -8.69
N VAL A 45 -0.32 3.06 -7.41
CA VAL A 45 0.47 4.14 -6.80
C VAL A 45 1.89 3.65 -6.60
N ALA A 46 2.85 4.36 -7.19
CA ALA A 46 4.27 4.09 -7.04
C ALA A 46 4.98 5.26 -6.34
N ILE A 47 5.57 4.98 -5.18
CA ILE A 47 6.31 5.95 -4.37
C ILE A 47 7.79 5.57 -4.39
N ASN A 48 8.63 6.47 -4.89
CA ASN A 48 10.08 6.32 -4.87
C ASN A 48 10.70 6.87 -3.57
N SER A 49 11.97 6.54 -3.30
CA SER A 49 12.69 6.97 -2.08
C SER A 49 13.15 8.43 -2.09
N GLY A 50 12.51 9.30 -2.88
CA GLY A 50 12.93 10.70 -3.05
C GLY A 50 12.86 11.56 -1.79
N ASN A 51 12.12 11.12 -0.77
CA ASN A 51 12.11 11.75 0.55
C ASN A 51 12.13 10.68 1.64
N GLY A 52 13.03 10.85 2.62
CA GLY A 52 13.28 9.95 3.74
C GLY A 52 12.18 9.94 4.81
N GLY A 53 10.93 9.94 4.37
CA GLY A 53 9.79 9.68 5.26
C GLY A 53 9.74 8.21 5.68
N SER A 54 9.11 7.96 6.82
CA SER A 54 8.91 6.60 7.35
C SER A 54 8.00 5.77 6.42
N GLU A 55 8.03 4.45 6.55
CA GLU A 55 7.10 3.55 5.82
C GLU A 55 5.63 3.90 6.13
N GLU A 56 5.34 4.30 7.37
CA GLU A 56 4.01 4.71 7.81
C GLU A 56 3.52 5.98 7.09
N GLU A 57 4.38 6.99 6.93
CA GLU A 57 4.01 8.23 6.21
C GLU A 57 3.64 7.95 4.76
N LYS A 58 4.34 7.01 4.12
CA LYS A 58 4.11 6.67 2.71
C LYS A 58 2.86 5.82 2.53
N TYR A 59 2.54 4.98 3.51
CA TYR A 59 1.28 4.26 3.57
C TYR A 59 0.08 5.21 3.73
N VAL A 60 0.20 6.28 4.52
CA VAL A 60 -0.84 7.32 4.61
C VAL A 60 -1.03 8.05 3.28
N VAL A 61 0.07 8.48 2.64
CA VAL A 61 0.00 9.13 1.32
C VAL A 61 -0.68 8.23 0.27
N ALA A 62 -0.36 6.93 0.29
CA ALA A 62 -1.00 5.99 -0.62
C ALA A 62 -2.52 5.90 -0.39
N LYS A 63 -2.97 5.87 0.88
CA LYS A 63 -4.39 5.89 1.21
C LYS A 63 -5.09 7.17 0.77
N ASP A 64 -4.47 8.33 0.98
CA ASP A 64 -5.03 9.61 0.55
C ASP A 64 -5.21 9.68 -0.97
N ILE A 65 -4.25 9.14 -1.74
CA ILE A 65 -4.36 9.04 -3.21
C ILE A 65 -5.48 8.08 -3.60
N ILE A 66 -5.60 6.92 -2.94
CA ILE A 66 -6.67 5.95 -3.22
C ILE A 66 -8.03 6.63 -2.98
N ASN A 67 -8.22 7.29 -1.84
CA ASN A 67 -9.46 8.01 -1.52
C ASN A 67 -9.81 9.08 -2.55
N ALA A 68 -8.82 9.86 -3.00
CA ALA A 68 -9.03 10.92 -3.98
C ALA A 68 -9.46 10.39 -5.38
N VAL A 69 -9.26 9.10 -5.66
CA VAL A 69 -9.69 8.46 -6.92
C VAL A 69 -11.06 7.79 -6.78
N VAL A 70 -11.55 7.56 -5.56
CA VAL A 70 -12.89 7.01 -5.30
C VAL A 70 -13.99 8.09 -5.46
N GLU A 71 -13.65 9.38 -5.46
CA GLU A 71 -14.59 10.51 -5.69
C GLU A 71 -15.04 10.68 -7.16
#